data_AF-A0A1G9KSU6-F1
#
_entry.id   AF-A0A1G9KSU6-F1
#
_cell.length_a   1.000
_cell.length_b   1.000
_cell.length_c   1.000
_cell.angle_alpha   90.00
_cell.angle_beta   90.00
_cell.angle_gamma   90.00
#
_symmetry.space_group_name_H-M   'P 1'
#
loop_
_entity.id
_entity.type
_entity.pdbx_description
1 polymer ?
#
loop_
_entity_poly.entity_id
_entity_poly.type
_entity_poly.pdbx_seq_one_letter_code
_entity_poly.pdbx_strand_id
1 'polypeptide(L)'
;MRTLRLAGAASVALLALGACGSQQGAALFVGDERVPETTIDGYVATIADFRADQGEDLGIHDYSGDREQVVVYVLYSELGEALDLTPVSSAGADGLEAIAVQAEDYFQQLVERSEPRPLTESETAAAAEAAATDANVAAYTQADFELLAGFTDDLAGYIEEYDISVNPRYGDFDLSPLPSVFPVEVPQR
;
A
#
# COMPACT_ATOMS: atom_id res chain seq x y z
N MET A 1 47.19 37.54 -31.95
CA MET A 1 46.83 36.65 -33.08
C MET A 1 45.86 35.61 -32.55
N ARG A 2 44.67 35.57 -33.14
CA ARG A 2 43.59 34.59 -32.92
C ARG A 2 43.99 33.25 -33.55
N THR A 3 43.67 32.15 -32.89
CA THR A 3 43.13 30.94 -33.54
C THR A 3 42.41 30.06 -32.50
N LEU A 4 41.08 30.13 -32.53
CA LEU A 4 40.15 29.10 -32.07
C LEU A 4 40.29 27.83 -32.94
N ARG A 5 40.18 26.65 -32.31
CA ARG A 5 39.53 25.41 -32.80
C ARG A 5 39.11 24.60 -31.54
N LEU A 6 37.88 24.62 -31.06
CA LEU A 6 36.63 23.96 -31.50
C LEU A 6 36.72 22.44 -31.71
N ALA A 7 35.77 21.77 -31.05
CA ALA A 7 35.15 20.47 -31.31
C ALA A 7 35.74 19.21 -30.65
N GLY A 8 34.93 18.64 -29.76
CA GLY A 8 35.07 17.30 -29.19
C GLY A 8 33.97 16.99 -28.18
N ALA A 9 32.72 17.37 -28.47
CA ALA A 9 31.55 16.90 -27.72
C ALA A 9 31.25 15.47 -28.18
N ALA A 10 31.52 14.49 -27.32
CA ALA A 10 31.12 13.10 -27.49
C ALA A 10 30.20 12.72 -26.32
N SER A 11 28.92 12.97 -26.58
CA SER A 11 27.73 12.25 -26.12
C SER A 11 27.98 11.05 -25.19
N VAL A 12 27.72 11.22 -23.90
CA VAL A 12 27.27 10.11 -23.03
C VAL A 12 25.79 10.38 -22.75
N ALA A 13 24.98 10.12 -23.77
CA ALA A 13 23.53 10.04 -23.67
C ALA A 13 23.16 8.59 -23.98
N LEU A 14 23.39 7.70 -23.01
CA LEU A 14 22.99 6.30 -23.06
C LEU A 14 22.51 5.92 -21.67
N LEU A 15 21.18 5.80 -21.55
CA LEU A 15 20.38 4.98 -20.62
C LEU A 15 19.07 5.67 -20.18
N ALA A 16 18.29 6.21 -21.11
CA ALA A 16 16.93 6.68 -20.84
C ALA A 16 15.89 6.15 -21.86
N LEU A 17 16.11 4.95 -22.40
CA LEU A 17 15.19 4.30 -23.33
C LEU A 17 14.89 2.87 -22.86
N GLY A 18 14.05 2.77 -21.83
CA GLY A 18 13.54 1.51 -21.31
C GLY A 18 12.25 1.61 -20.47
N ALA A 19 11.85 2.80 -20.00
CA ALA A 19 10.76 2.94 -19.02
C ALA A 19 9.40 3.41 -19.61
N CYS A 20 9.10 3.05 -20.85
CA CYS A 20 7.73 3.18 -21.41
C CYS A 20 7.24 1.81 -21.90
N GLY A 21 7.41 0.79 -21.08
CA GLY A 21 6.63 -0.44 -21.19
C GLY A 21 5.78 -0.50 -19.93
N SER A 22 4.46 -0.58 -20.07
CA SER A 22 3.63 -1.16 -18.99
C SER A 22 4.32 -2.46 -18.59
N GLN A 23 4.85 -2.51 -17.37
CA GLN A 23 5.61 -3.68 -16.91
C GLN A 23 4.60 -4.77 -16.59
N GLN A 24 4.10 -5.44 -17.64
CA GLN A 24 3.15 -6.55 -17.56
C GLN A 24 3.54 -7.52 -16.44
N GLY A 25 2.54 -7.94 -15.66
CA GLY A 25 2.74 -8.91 -14.59
C GLY A 25 3.27 -8.32 -13.29
N ALA A 26 3.25 -7.00 -13.09
CA ALA A 26 3.48 -6.38 -11.78
C ALA A 26 2.15 -6.23 -11.05
N ALA A 27 2.10 -6.58 -9.76
CA ALA A 27 0.94 -6.36 -8.91
C ALA A 27 0.95 -4.96 -8.29
N LEU A 28 2.10 -4.58 -7.75
CA LEU A 28 2.34 -3.29 -7.13
C LEU A 28 3.84 -2.94 -7.20
N PHE A 29 4.12 -1.65 -7.04
CA PHE A 29 5.46 -1.09 -6.89
C PHE A 29 5.58 -0.39 -5.54
N VAL A 30 6.71 -0.58 -4.86
CA VAL A 30 7.13 0.21 -3.69
C VAL A 30 8.60 0.56 -3.87
N GLY A 31 8.85 1.81 -4.21
CA GLY A 31 10.15 2.34 -4.59
C GLY A 31 10.66 1.66 -5.86
N ASP A 32 11.87 1.09 -5.76
CA ASP A 32 12.46 0.28 -6.83
C ASP A 32 11.96 -1.18 -6.82
N GLU A 33 11.20 -1.59 -5.80
CA GLU A 33 10.74 -2.98 -5.66
C GLU A 33 9.50 -3.23 -6.52
N ARG A 34 9.50 -4.37 -7.21
CA ARG A 34 8.43 -4.78 -8.12
C ARG A 34 7.89 -6.13 -7.67
N VAL A 35 6.71 -6.09 -7.06
CA VAL A 35 5.98 -7.30 -6.71
C VAL A 35 5.28 -7.84 -7.96
N PRO A 36 5.47 -9.12 -8.34
CA PRO A 36 4.78 -9.69 -9.49
C PRO A 36 3.34 -10.13 -9.14
N GLU A 37 2.45 -10.12 -10.14
CA GLU A 37 1.06 -10.64 -10.03
C GLU A 37 1.02 -12.08 -9.51
N THR A 38 2.01 -12.90 -9.86
CA THR A 38 2.14 -14.29 -9.40
C THR A 38 2.34 -14.43 -7.90
N THR A 39 2.88 -13.40 -7.23
CA THR A 39 2.99 -13.39 -5.76
C THR A 39 1.60 -13.30 -5.14
N ILE A 40 0.78 -12.35 -5.61
CA ILE A 40 -0.60 -12.18 -5.16
C ILE A 40 -1.43 -13.42 -5.49
N ASP A 41 -1.35 -13.90 -6.73
CA ASP A 41 -2.10 -15.09 -7.16
C ASP A 41 -1.68 -16.34 -6.37
N GLY A 42 -0.41 -16.44 -5.95
CA GLY A 42 0.10 -17.50 -5.09
C GLY A 42 -0.52 -17.49 -3.68
N TYR A 43 -0.62 -16.33 -3.05
CA TYR A 43 -1.28 -16.20 -1.75
C TYR A 43 -2.79 -16.46 -1.83
N VAL A 44 -3.45 -16.00 -2.89
CA VAL A 44 -4.87 -16.26 -3.12
C VAL A 44 -5.13 -17.76 -3.35
N ALA A 45 -4.20 -18.46 -4.01
CA ALA A 45 -4.29 -19.91 -4.14
C ALA A 45 -4.25 -20.61 -2.77
N THR A 46 -3.43 -20.15 -1.82
CA THR A 46 -3.42 -20.67 -0.44
C THR A 46 -4.78 -20.50 0.25
N ILE A 47 -5.48 -19.38 0.02
CA ILE A 47 -6.84 -19.16 0.54
C ILE A 47 -7.82 -20.16 -0.09
N ALA A 48 -7.74 -20.32 -1.41
CA ALA A 48 -8.60 -21.25 -2.14
C ALA A 48 -8.40 -22.70 -1.68
N ASP A 49 -7.15 -23.13 -1.47
CA ASP A 49 -6.82 -24.45 -0.97
C ASP A 49 -7.39 -24.67 0.45
N PHE A 50 -7.22 -23.68 1.34
CA PHE A 50 -7.80 -23.74 2.69
C PHE A 50 -9.33 -23.89 2.65
N ARG A 51 -10.03 -23.11 1.81
CA ARG A 51 -11.49 -23.21 1.65
C ARG A 51 -11.91 -24.57 1.09
N ALA A 52 -11.17 -25.10 0.12
CA ALA A 52 -11.41 -26.42 -0.44
C ALA A 52 -11.29 -27.52 0.63
N ASP A 53 -10.30 -27.42 1.51
CA ASP A 53 -10.09 -28.33 2.64
C ASP A 53 -11.23 -28.25 3.68
N GLN A 54 -11.89 -27.10 3.82
CA GLN A 54 -13.11 -26.94 4.62
C GLN A 54 -14.37 -27.48 3.92
N GLY A 55 -14.25 -27.96 2.67
CA GLY A 55 -15.37 -28.49 1.88
C GLY A 55 -16.21 -27.43 1.18
N GLU A 56 -15.68 -26.21 1.02
CA GLU A 56 -16.36 -25.14 0.26
C GLU A 56 -16.30 -25.39 -1.26
N ASP A 57 -17.35 -24.95 -1.98
CA ASP A 57 -17.36 -24.97 -3.45
C ASP A 57 -16.64 -23.73 -4.00
N LEU A 58 -15.46 -23.95 -4.58
CA LEU A 58 -14.65 -22.85 -5.13
C LEU A 58 -15.28 -22.20 -6.37
N GLY A 59 -16.17 -22.90 -7.08
CA GLY A 59 -16.74 -22.42 -8.34
C GLY A 59 -17.74 -21.28 -8.19
N ILE A 60 -18.20 -21.02 -6.96
CA ILE A 60 -19.13 -19.94 -6.62
C ILE A 60 -18.45 -18.79 -5.86
N HIS A 61 -17.17 -18.92 -5.53
CA HIS A 61 -16.48 -17.95 -4.68
C HIS A 61 -15.88 -16.82 -5.52
N ASP A 62 -16.16 -15.57 -5.15
CA ASP A 62 -15.52 -14.40 -5.71
C ASP A 62 -14.30 -14.01 -4.86
N TYR A 63 -13.12 -14.21 -5.43
CA TYR A 63 -11.83 -13.91 -4.79
C TYR A 63 -11.36 -12.47 -5.03
N SER A 64 -12.23 -11.56 -5.48
CA SER A 64 -11.89 -10.15 -5.68
C SER A 64 -11.43 -9.50 -4.37
N GLY A 65 -12.20 -9.64 -3.28
CA GLY A 65 -11.84 -9.12 -1.96
C GLY A 65 -10.60 -9.79 -1.36
N ASP A 66 -10.42 -11.11 -1.58
CA ASP A 66 -9.21 -11.82 -1.13
C ASP A 66 -7.95 -11.27 -1.83
N ARG A 67 -8.04 -10.92 -3.12
CA ARG A 67 -6.92 -10.31 -3.85
C ARG A 67 -6.57 -8.92 -3.31
N GLU A 68 -7.58 -8.08 -3.09
CA GLU A 68 -7.39 -6.74 -2.55
C GLU A 68 -6.69 -6.79 -1.19
N GLN A 69 -7.18 -7.64 -0.28
CA GLN A 69 -6.58 -7.83 1.03
C GLN A 69 -5.12 -8.32 0.96
N VAL A 70 -4.81 -9.25 0.05
CA VAL A 70 -3.44 -9.73 -0.14
C VAL A 70 -2.54 -8.62 -0.68
N VAL A 71 -3.03 -7.77 -1.60
CA VAL A 71 -2.26 -6.61 -2.08
C VAL A 71 -1.97 -5.65 -0.92
N VAL A 72 -2.93 -5.40 -0.01
CA VAL A 72 -2.70 -4.58 1.20
C VAL A 72 -1.61 -5.18 2.08
N TYR A 73 -1.64 -6.48 2.35
CA TYR A 73 -0.60 -7.13 3.16
C TYR A 73 0.78 -7.02 2.54
N VAL A 74 0.89 -7.31 1.24
CA VAL A 74 2.18 -7.19 0.56
C VAL A 74 2.64 -5.73 0.55
N LEU A 75 1.76 -4.77 0.27
CA LEU A 75 2.13 -3.36 0.27
C LEU A 75 2.70 -2.90 1.61
N TYR A 76 2.03 -3.19 2.74
CA TYR A 76 2.55 -2.82 4.06
C TYR A 76 3.84 -3.57 4.42
N SER A 77 3.99 -4.82 3.97
CA SER A 77 5.25 -5.55 4.11
C SER A 77 6.41 -4.87 3.39
N GLU A 78 6.23 -4.57 2.11
CA GLU A 78 7.27 -3.92 1.29
C GLU A 78 7.57 -2.50 1.80
N LEU A 79 6.54 -1.74 2.20
CA LEU A 79 6.73 -0.40 2.76
C LEU A 79 7.49 -0.44 4.09
N GLY A 80 7.15 -1.38 4.98
CA GLY A 80 7.86 -1.54 6.25
C GLY A 80 9.33 -1.89 6.04
N GLU A 81 9.64 -2.77 5.09
CA GLU A 81 11.02 -3.10 4.71
C GLU A 81 11.75 -1.89 4.11
N ALA A 82 11.10 -1.12 3.24
CA ALA A 82 11.65 0.09 2.64
C ALA A 82 11.93 1.23 3.65
N LEU A 83 11.26 1.18 4.81
CA LEU A 83 11.45 2.09 5.94
C LEU A 83 12.42 1.54 7.00
N ASP A 84 13.10 0.43 6.72
CA ASP A 84 13.99 -0.28 7.65
C ASP A 84 13.31 -0.60 9.00
N LEU A 85 12.00 -0.86 8.99
CA LEU A 85 11.28 -1.32 10.17
C LEU A 85 11.66 -2.76 10.50
N THR A 86 11.57 -3.11 11.78
CA THR A 86 11.83 -4.49 12.22
C THR A 86 10.52 -5.12 12.64
N PRO A 87 10.01 -6.13 11.91
CA PRO A 87 8.76 -6.76 12.28
C PRO A 87 8.97 -7.64 13.52
N VAL A 88 7.93 -7.79 14.34
CA VAL A 88 7.91 -8.84 15.36
C VAL A 88 8.07 -10.22 14.72
N SER A 89 8.73 -11.11 15.44
CA SER A 89 9.01 -12.46 14.94
C SER A 89 7.71 -13.21 14.63
N SER A 90 7.49 -13.54 13.35
CA SER A 90 6.40 -14.41 12.85
C SER A 90 6.71 -15.90 13.05
N ALA A 91 7.38 -16.26 14.14
CA ALA A 91 7.87 -17.61 14.36
C ALA A 91 6.72 -18.63 14.41
N GLY A 92 6.67 -19.50 13.40
CA GLY A 92 5.66 -20.55 13.26
C GLY A 92 4.54 -20.23 12.26
N ALA A 93 4.44 -18.99 11.77
CA ALA A 93 3.60 -18.65 10.63
C ALA A 93 4.34 -18.92 9.31
N ASP A 94 3.62 -19.29 8.26
CA ASP A 94 4.17 -19.44 6.91
C ASP A 94 3.26 -18.82 5.84
N GLY A 95 3.81 -18.65 4.64
CA GLY A 95 3.07 -18.18 3.47
C GLY A 95 2.25 -16.91 3.74
N LEU A 96 0.92 -17.04 3.59
CA LEU A 96 -0.03 -15.94 3.76
C LEU A 96 -0.17 -15.49 5.23
N GLU A 97 -0.06 -16.42 6.19
CA GLU A 97 -0.15 -16.04 7.61
C GLU A 97 1.05 -15.19 8.01
N ALA A 98 2.25 -15.56 7.55
CA ALA A 98 3.47 -14.81 7.83
C ALA A 98 3.41 -13.37 7.29
N ILE A 99 2.96 -13.19 6.03
CA ILE A 99 2.86 -11.86 5.42
C ILE A 99 1.76 -11.02 6.08
N ALA A 100 0.63 -11.62 6.48
CA ALA A 100 -0.44 -10.90 7.16
C ALA A 100 0.00 -10.39 8.55
N VAL A 101 0.70 -11.24 9.32
CA VAL A 101 1.26 -10.85 10.62
C VAL A 101 2.32 -9.77 10.47
N GLN A 102 3.20 -9.90 9.49
CA GLN A 102 4.24 -8.90 9.20
C GLN A 102 3.63 -7.55 8.79
N ALA A 103 2.65 -7.57 7.90
CA ALA A 103 1.95 -6.38 7.44
C ALA A 103 1.23 -5.65 8.58
N GLU A 104 0.51 -6.39 9.43
CA GLU A 104 -0.16 -5.82 10.60
C GLU A 104 0.85 -5.17 11.55
N ASP A 105 1.98 -5.84 11.83
CA ASP A 105 2.99 -5.28 12.72
C ASP A 105 3.63 -4.01 12.16
N TYR A 106 3.94 -3.99 10.85
CA TYR A 106 4.43 -2.76 10.22
C TYR A 106 3.37 -1.66 10.23
N PHE A 107 2.10 -1.98 9.95
CA PHE A 107 1.01 -1.02 10.04
C PHE A 107 0.95 -0.38 11.44
N GLN A 108 1.00 -1.19 12.50
CA GLN A 108 1.02 -0.68 13.87
C GLN A 108 2.24 0.22 14.13
N GLN A 109 3.44 -0.19 13.69
CA GLN A 109 4.64 0.63 13.81
C GLN A 109 4.54 1.97 13.06
N LEU A 110 3.91 1.99 11.88
CA LEU A 110 3.69 3.22 11.11
C LEU A 110 2.73 4.16 11.85
N VAL A 111 1.61 3.63 12.35
CA VAL A 111 0.65 4.40 13.16
C VAL A 111 1.32 4.95 14.42
N GLU A 112 2.09 4.14 15.16
CA GLU A 112 2.79 4.57 16.37
C GLU A 112 3.83 5.68 16.13
N ARG A 113 4.43 5.71 14.94
CA ARG A 113 5.40 6.73 14.53
C ARG A 113 4.76 8.00 14.01
N SER A 114 3.47 7.98 13.73
CA SER A 114 2.76 9.11 13.13
C SER A 114 2.60 10.24 14.15
N GLU A 115 2.84 11.48 13.72
CA GLU A 115 2.61 12.65 14.56
C GLU A 115 1.13 13.08 14.47
N PRO A 116 0.36 13.05 15.58
CA PRO A 116 -1.03 13.48 15.54
C PRO A 116 -1.15 14.95 15.10
N ARG A 117 -2.14 15.23 14.24
CA ARG A 117 -2.44 16.61 13.82
C ARG A 117 -3.89 16.99 14.06
N PRO A 118 -4.19 18.29 14.24
CA PRO A 118 -5.57 18.75 14.28
C PRO A 118 -6.32 18.40 13.00
N LEU A 119 -7.61 18.08 13.16
CA LEU A 119 -8.52 17.89 12.04
C LEU A 119 -8.81 19.21 11.34
N THR A 120 -8.94 19.15 10.03
CA THR A 120 -9.52 20.21 9.21
C THR A 120 -11.03 20.34 9.48
N GLU A 121 -11.64 21.45 9.07
CA GLU A 121 -13.09 21.65 9.17
C GLU A 121 -13.87 20.57 8.39
N SER A 122 -13.35 20.16 7.22
CA SER A 122 -13.95 19.11 6.40
C SER A 122 -13.86 17.74 7.06
N GLU A 123 -12.71 17.36 7.63
CA GLU A 123 -12.54 16.09 8.34
C GLU A 123 -13.40 16.04 9.60
N THR A 124 -13.53 17.16 10.31
CA THR A 124 -14.42 17.26 11.48
C THR A 124 -15.88 17.00 11.09
N ALA A 125 -16.34 17.58 9.98
CA ALA A 125 -17.69 17.36 9.47
C ALA A 125 -17.89 15.91 9.02
N ALA A 126 -16.93 15.35 8.29
CA ALA A 126 -16.97 13.97 7.82
C ALA A 126 -16.96 12.96 8.98
N ALA A 127 -16.12 13.16 9.99
CA ALA A 127 -16.08 12.34 11.20
C ALA A 127 -17.43 12.36 11.94
N ALA A 128 -18.07 13.53 12.03
CA ALA A 128 -19.40 13.65 12.65
C ALA A 128 -20.49 12.90 11.85
N GLU A 129 -20.44 12.96 10.52
CA GLU A 129 -21.35 12.21 9.64
C GLU A 129 -21.13 10.69 9.74
N ALA A 130 -19.87 10.26 9.72
CA ALA A 130 -19.51 8.86 9.88
C ALA A 130 -19.94 8.32 11.26
N ALA A 131 -19.66 9.05 12.35
CA ALA A 131 -20.10 8.69 13.69
C ALA A 131 -21.63 8.64 13.87
N ALA A 132 -22.39 9.35 13.03
CA ALA A 132 -23.85 9.29 13.07
C ALA A 132 -24.41 7.97 12.50
N THR A 133 -23.63 7.25 11.69
CA THR A 133 -24.06 6.04 10.97
C THR A 133 -23.29 4.79 11.36
N ASP A 134 -22.09 4.93 11.94
CA ASP A 134 -21.24 3.84 12.42
C ASP A 134 -20.90 4.00 13.91
N ALA A 135 -21.35 3.05 14.73
CA ALA A 135 -21.09 3.02 16.17
C ALA A 135 -19.62 2.81 16.52
N ASN A 136 -18.83 2.19 15.64
CA ASN A 136 -17.40 2.03 15.84
C ASN A 136 -16.72 3.38 15.70
N VAL A 137 -17.04 4.15 14.66
CA VAL A 137 -16.52 5.51 14.46
C VAL A 137 -16.98 6.44 15.59
N ALA A 138 -18.22 6.28 16.07
CA ALA A 138 -18.71 7.04 17.21
C ALA A 138 -17.95 6.80 18.52
N ALA A 139 -17.23 5.67 18.63
CA ALA A 139 -16.42 5.34 19.79
C ALA A 139 -15.03 6.01 19.78
N TYR A 140 -14.63 6.60 18.65
CA TYR A 140 -13.32 7.23 18.52
C TYR A 140 -13.29 8.54 19.30
N THR A 141 -12.19 8.75 20.01
CA THR A 141 -11.92 10.01 20.68
C THR A 141 -11.36 11.03 19.69
N GLN A 142 -11.37 12.31 20.08
CA GLN A 142 -10.69 13.35 19.32
C GLN A 142 -9.20 13.01 19.07
N ALA A 143 -8.53 12.43 20.07
CA ALA A 143 -7.13 12.04 19.96
C ALA A 143 -6.91 10.91 18.94
N ASP A 144 -7.85 9.96 18.86
CA ASP A 144 -7.80 8.88 17.86
C ASP A 144 -7.95 9.46 16.45
N PHE A 145 -8.87 10.40 16.25
CA PHE A 145 -9.01 11.08 14.97
C PHE A 145 -7.78 11.91 14.61
N GLU A 146 -7.18 12.63 15.55
CA GLU A 146 -5.96 13.43 15.30
C GLU A 146 -4.76 12.55 14.96
N LEU A 147 -4.66 11.37 15.59
CA LEU A 147 -3.67 10.36 15.23
C LEU A 147 -3.89 9.83 13.82
N LEU A 148 -5.12 9.43 13.48
CA LEU A 148 -5.44 8.95 12.13
C LEU A 148 -5.20 10.01 11.07
N ALA A 149 -5.53 11.27 11.36
CA ALA A 149 -5.26 12.39 10.46
C ALA A 149 -3.77 12.56 10.18
N GLY A 150 -2.91 12.42 11.20
CA GLY A 150 -1.46 12.44 11.04
C GLY A 150 -0.95 11.25 10.24
N PHE A 151 -1.43 10.04 10.58
CA PHE A 151 -1.08 8.83 9.86
C PHE A 151 -1.49 8.87 8.38
N THR A 152 -2.64 9.46 8.06
CA THR A 152 -3.09 9.67 6.68
C THR A 152 -2.15 10.59 5.90
N ASP A 153 -1.66 11.67 6.51
CA ASP A 153 -0.66 12.54 5.89
C ASP A 153 0.65 11.79 5.64
N ASP A 154 1.09 10.99 6.61
CA ASP A 154 2.29 10.16 6.49
C ASP A 154 2.14 9.12 5.38
N LEU A 155 0.99 8.43 5.28
CA LEU A 155 0.69 7.49 4.20
C LEU A 155 0.75 8.17 2.82
N ALA A 156 0.14 9.35 2.68
CA ALA A 156 0.22 10.12 1.44
C ALA A 156 1.68 10.50 1.12
N GLY A 157 2.46 10.87 2.14
CA GLY A 157 3.89 11.12 2.02
C GLY A 157 4.67 9.88 1.56
N TYR A 158 4.41 8.71 2.14
CA TYR A 158 5.05 7.46 1.74
C TYR A 158 4.69 7.04 0.32
N ILE A 159 3.44 7.23 -0.10
CA ILE A 159 3.01 6.95 -1.47
C ILE A 159 3.82 7.79 -2.47
N GLU A 160 4.04 9.07 -2.19
CA GLU A 160 4.85 9.94 -3.03
C GLU A 160 6.35 9.61 -2.94
N GLU A 161 6.90 9.47 -1.74
CA GLU A 161 8.32 9.23 -1.49
C GLU A 161 8.81 7.90 -2.08
N TYR A 162 7.98 6.86 -1.97
CA TYR A 162 8.27 5.52 -2.44
C TYR A 162 7.56 5.18 -3.75
N ASP A 163 7.10 6.15 -4.57
CA ASP A 163 6.44 5.90 -5.87
C ASP A 163 5.44 4.71 -5.84
N ILE A 164 4.63 4.63 -4.78
CA ILE A 164 3.77 3.47 -4.55
C ILE A 164 2.67 3.46 -5.61
N SER A 165 2.52 2.35 -6.31
CA SER A 165 1.44 2.18 -7.28
C SER A 165 0.94 0.75 -7.38
N VAL A 166 -0.33 0.59 -7.72
CA VAL A 166 -1.01 -0.71 -7.80
C VAL A 166 -1.51 -0.96 -9.23
N ASN A 167 -1.51 -2.21 -9.66
CA ASN A 167 -2.01 -2.57 -10.98
C ASN A 167 -3.53 -2.32 -11.09
N PRO A 168 -4.02 -1.64 -12.15
CA PRO A 168 -5.44 -1.36 -12.34
C PRO A 168 -6.36 -2.58 -12.30
N ARG A 169 -5.84 -3.81 -12.51
CA ARG A 169 -6.63 -5.05 -12.42
C ARG A 169 -7.25 -5.28 -11.05
N TYR A 170 -6.74 -4.63 -10.00
CA TYR A 170 -7.25 -4.73 -8.63
C TYR A 170 -8.30 -3.65 -8.31
N GLY A 171 -8.66 -2.79 -9.26
CA GLY A 171 -9.66 -1.74 -9.06
C GLY A 171 -9.11 -0.52 -8.32
N ASP A 172 -10.01 0.38 -7.94
CA ASP A 172 -9.68 1.54 -7.11
C ASP A 172 -9.20 1.03 -5.75
N PHE A 173 -7.95 1.33 -5.43
CA PHE A 173 -7.27 0.76 -4.26
C PHE A 173 -7.12 1.82 -3.18
N ASP A 174 -7.72 1.55 -2.03
CA ASP A 174 -7.87 2.51 -0.93
C ASP A 174 -7.11 2.01 0.32
N LEU A 175 -6.15 2.80 0.79
CA LEU A 175 -5.39 2.53 2.01
C LEU A 175 -5.90 3.32 3.22
N SER A 176 -7.04 3.99 3.08
CA SER A 176 -7.56 4.87 4.12
C SER A 176 -7.80 4.10 5.43
N PRO A 177 -7.31 4.61 6.57
CA PRO A 177 -7.70 4.06 7.86
C PRO A 177 -9.20 4.27 8.14
N LEU A 178 -9.79 5.31 7.55
CA LEU A 178 -11.22 5.58 7.58
C LEU A 178 -11.64 6.25 6.26
N PRO A 179 -12.00 5.49 5.21
CA PRO A 179 -12.25 5.99 3.84
C PRO A 179 -13.16 7.21 3.73
N SER A 180 -14.20 7.28 4.57
CA SER A 180 -15.17 8.37 4.56
C SER A 180 -14.67 9.68 5.19
N VAL A 181 -13.56 9.64 5.92
CA VAL A 181 -13.03 10.78 6.69
C VAL A 181 -11.61 11.15 6.24
N PHE A 182 -10.75 10.15 6.04
CA PHE A 182 -9.34 10.31 5.73
C PHE A 182 -8.96 9.52 4.48
N PRO A 183 -9.38 9.99 3.29
CA PRO A 183 -9.15 9.27 2.04
C PRO A 183 -7.66 9.22 1.67
N VAL A 184 -7.15 8.04 1.32
CA VAL A 184 -5.80 7.77 0.82
C VAL A 184 -5.90 6.88 -0.42
N GLU A 185 -5.87 7.50 -1.59
CA GLU A 185 -5.89 6.79 -2.87
C GLU A 185 -4.46 6.40 -3.28
N VAL A 186 -4.29 5.15 -3.72
CA VAL A 186 -3.02 4.69 -4.29
C VAL A 186 -3.05 4.84 -5.82
N PRO A 187 -2.05 5.51 -6.43
CA PRO A 187 -1.96 5.63 -7.88
C PRO A 187 -1.95 4.29 -8.61
N GLN A 188 -2.58 4.24 -9.78
CA GLN A 188 -2.57 3.04 -10.62
C GLN A 188 -1.54 3.15 -11.77
N ARG A 189 -0.80 2.07 -12.03
CA ARG A 189 0.27 2.02 -13.05
C ARG A 189 0.33 0.70 -13.82
#